data_AF-A0A2H6GVJ3-F1
#
_entry.id   AF-A0A2H6GVJ3-F1
#
_cell.length_a   1.000
_cell.length_b   1.000
_cell.length_c   1.000
_cell.angle_alpha   90.00
_cell.angle_beta   90.00
_cell.angle_gamma   90.00
#
_symmetry.space_group_name_H-M   'P 1'
#
loop_
_entity.id
_entity.type
_entity.pdbx_description
1 polymer ?
#
loop_
_entity_poly.entity_id
_entity_poly.type
_entity_poly.pdbx_seq_one_letter_code
_entity_poly.pdbx_strand_id
1 'polypeptide(L)'
;MLIYMGAVMFSLRKRMLEKGRDMAIGSLRAGVITSGGNPSFFIWWATVGTLLVINAAFFGTLGIVVFIAIHSSADFLWYGLLGYGTHRSRHRFTPRFHQTLFAVLAFSLMGFGLLFIIRALL
;
A
#
# COMPACT_ATOMS: atom_id res chain seq x y z
N MET A 1 -4.51 -6.98 -13.27
CA MET A 1 -4.03 -7.20 -11.89
C MET A 1 -4.96 -6.62 -10.83
N LEU A 2 -5.34 -5.34 -10.90
CA LEU A 2 -6.20 -4.69 -9.87
C LEU A 2 -7.58 -5.34 -9.69
N ILE A 3 -8.25 -5.72 -10.79
CA ILE A 3 -9.54 -6.42 -10.73
C ILE A 3 -9.41 -7.78 -10.02
N TYR A 4 -8.33 -8.53 -10.33
CA TYR A 4 -8.05 -9.81 -9.69
C TYR A 4 -7.77 -9.65 -8.20
N MET A 5 -6.91 -8.69 -7.81
CA MET A 5 -6.64 -8.40 -6.40
C MET A 5 -7.90 -7.98 -5.64
N GLY A 6 -8.76 -7.16 -6.25
CA GLY A 6 -10.06 -6.79 -5.68
C GLY A 6 -10.98 -8.00 -5.50
N ALA A 7 -11.10 -8.86 -6.51
CA ALA A 7 -11.91 -10.09 -6.41
C ALA A 7 -11.42 -11.04 -5.30
N VAL A 8 -10.10 -11.24 -5.20
CA VAL A 8 -9.48 -12.08 -4.16
C VAL A 8 -9.66 -11.44 -2.77
N MET A 9 -9.45 -10.14 -2.64
CA MET A 9 -9.68 -9.41 -1.38
C MET A 9 -11.13 -9.53 -0.93
N PHE A 10 -12.09 -9.40 -1.86
CA PHE A 10 -13.51 -9.56 -1.55
C PHE A 10 -13.84 -10.99 -1.13
N SER A 11 -13.31 -12.02 -1.81
CA SER A 11 -13.59 -13.42 -1.48
C SER A 11 -12.96 -13.85 -0.15
N LEU A 12 -11.78 -13.30 0.20
CA LEU A 12 -11.06 -13.58 1.43
C LEU A 12 -11.43 -12.69 2.62
N ARG A 13 -12.24 -11.63 2.42
CA ARG A 13 -12.56 -10.62 3.45
C ARG A 13 -13.03 -11.20 4.80
N LYS A 14 -13.71 -12.35 4.79
CA LYS A 14 -14.17 -13.04 6.02
C LYS A 14 -13.04 -13.80 6.72
N ARG A 15 -12.10 -14.39 5.98
CA ARG A 15 -10.92 -15.09 6.53
C ARG A 15 -9.86 -14.11 7.02
N MET A 16 -9.72 -12.94 6.38
CA MET A 16 -8.80 -11.88 6.83
C MET A 16 -9.15 -11.32 8.22
N LEU A 17 -10.35 -11.62 8.73
CA LEU A 17 -10.80 -11.26 10.07
C LEU A 17 -10.49 -12.29 11.14
N GLU A 18 -10.18 -13.54 10.75
CA GLU A 18 -9.68 -14.50 11.72
C GLU A 18 -8.37 -13.95 12.25
N LYS A 19 -8.32 -13.73 13.57
CA LYS A 19 -7.19 -13.13 14.26
C LYS A 19 -5.95 -13.92 13.88
N GLY A 20 -5.08 -13.33 13.05
CA GLY A 20 -3.82 -13.93 12.68
C GLY A 20 -3.08 -14.29 13.96
N ARG A 21 -2.65 -15.56 14.08
CA ARG A 21 -1.84 -15.97 15.22
C ARG A 21 -0.66 -15.01 15.34
N ASP A 22 -0.35 -14.60 16.57
CA ASP A 22 0.86 -13.81 16.82
C ASP A 22 2.05 -14.57 16.22
N MET A 23 2.63 -14.00 15.17
CA MET A 23 3.77 -14.62 14.51
C MET A 23 4.96 -14.56 15.46
N ALA A 24 5.73 -15.64 15.55
CA ALA A 24 6.97 -15.68 16.36
C ALA A 24 8.03 -14.67 15.87
N ILE A 25 7.82 -14.07 14.70
CA ILE A 25 8.66 -13.05 14.09
C ILE A 25 8.14 -11.67 14.52
N GLY A 26 8.98 -10.85 15.13
CA GLY A 26 8.64 -9.48 15.53
C GLY A 26 8.23 -8.58 14.35
N SER A 27 7.37 -7.59 14.61
CA SER A 27 6.75 -6.72 13.58
C SER A 27 7.75 -6.05 12.63
N LEU A 28 8.92 -5.61 13.13
CA LEU A 28 9.99 -5.03 12.30
C LEU A 28 10.53 -6.03 11.27
N ARG A 29 10.82 -7.26 11.69
CA ARG A 29 11.34 -8.31 10.81
C ARG A 29 10.28 -8.73 9.79
N ALA A 30 9.02 -8.87 10.23
CA ALA A 30 7.91 -9.15 9.34
C ALA A 30 7.78 -8.07 8.26
N GLY A 31 7.87 -6.79 8.66
CA GLY A 31 7.86 -5.64 7.74
C GLY A 31 8.97 -5.71 6.69
N VAL A 32 10.22 -5.89 7.12
CA VAL A 32 11.38 -6.01 6.21
C VAL A 32 11.20 -7.15 5.21
N ILE A 33 10.76 -8.33 5.68
CA ILE A 33 10.51 -9.49 4.81
C ILE A 33 9.38 -9.20 3.81
N THR A 34 8.27 -8.61 4.26
CA THR A 34 7.15 -8.28 3.36
C THR A 34 7.52 -7.20 2.34
N SER A 35 8.31 -6.20 2.72
CA SER A 35 8.76 -5.15 1.80
C SER A 35 9.76 -5.68 0.79
N GLY A 36 10.79 -6.41 1.26
CA GLY A 36 11.81 -7.01 0.39
C GLY A 36 11.28 -8.16 -0.47
N GLY A 37 10.23 -8.85 -0.01
CA GLY A 37 9.56 -9.92 -0.74
C GLY A 37 8.47 -9.46 -1.70
N ASN A 38 8.19 -8.14 -1.79
CA ASN A 38 7.16 -7.60 -2.67
C ASN A 38 7.77 -7.11 -4.00
N PRO A 39 7.56 -7.82 -5.13
CA PRO A 39 8.10 -7.40 -6.42
C PRO A 39 7.62 -6.01 -6.86
N SER A 40 6.42 -5.61 -6.43
CA SER A 40 5.82 -4.31 -6.77
C SER A 40 6.65 -3.14 -6.23
N PHE A 41 7.37 -3.33 -5.12
CA PHE A 41 8.25 -2.30 -4.56
C PHE A 41 9.39 -1.97 -5.52
N PHE A 42 10.04 -2.99 -6.06
CA PHE A 42 11.13 -2.82 -7.03
C PHE A 42 10.61 -2.30 -8.37
N ILE A 43 9.46 -2.81 -8.84
CA ILE A 43 8.83 -2.32 -10.08
C ILE A 43 8.47 -0.84 -9.96
N TRP A 44 7.97 -0.39 -8.81
CA TRP A 44 7.66 1.02 -8.59
C TRP A 44 8.91 1.90 -8.68
N TRP A 45 10.01 1.51 -8.01
CA TRP A 45 11.28 2.26 -8.09
C TRP A 45 11.86 2.26 -9.49
N ALA A 46 11.78 1.14 -10.22
CA ALA A 46 12.26 1.04 -11.60
C ALA A 46 11.46 1.92 -12.57
N THR A 47 10.18 2.16 -12.31
CA THR A 47 9.28 2.92 -13.19
C THR A 47 9.10 4.36 -12.72
N VAL A 48 8.17 4.57 -11.78
CA VAL A 48 7.81 5.90 -11.27
C VAL A 48 8.97 6.52 -10.49
N GLY A 49 9.66 5.71 -9.68
CA GLY A 49 10.81 6.17 -8.90
C GLY A 49 11.92 6.73 -9.76
N THR A 50 12.28 6.04 -10.85
CA THR A 50 13.26 6.53 -11.83
C THR A 50 12.89 7.89 -12.40
N LEU A 51 11.62 8.10 -12.81
CA LEU A 51 11.16 9.40 -13.30
C LEU A 51 11.31 10.50 -12.24
N LEU A 52 10.95 10.21 -10.99
CA LEU A 52 11.08 11.16 -9.89
C LEU A 52 12.55 11.52 -9.62
N VAL A 53 13.45 10.53 -9.65
CA VAL A 53 14.89 10.76 -9.49
C VAL A 53 15.46 11.58 -10.64
N ILE A 54 15.09 11.28 -11.89
CA ILE A 54 15.52 12.06 -13.06
C ILE A 54 15.06 13.52 -12.93
N ASN A 55 13.80 13.74 -12.55
CA ASN A 55 13.26 15.09 -12.34
C ASN A 55 13.98 15.82 -11.19
N ALA A 56 14.30 15.12 -10.10
CA ALA A 56 15.07 15.68 -8.99
C ALA A 56 16.52 15.97 -9.39
N ALA A 57 17.13 15.14 -10.22
CA ALA A 57 18.48 15.31 -10.72
C ALA A 57 18.65 16.55 -11.61
N PHE A 58 17.57 17.07 -12.19
CA PHE A 58 17.57 18.37 -12.89
C PHE A 58 18.04 19.52 -11.99
N PHE A 59 17.78 19.42 -10.67
CA PHE A 59 18.24 20.38 -9.66
C PHE A 59 19.61 20.00 -9.06
N GLY A 60 20.34 19.08 -9.70
CA GLY A 60 21.63 18.58 -9.22
C GLY A 60 21.52 17.68 -7.99
N THR A 61 22.67 17.43 -7.34
CA THR A 61 22.75 16.54 -6.16
C THR A 61 21.85 16.99 -5.02
N LEU A 62 21.69 18.31 -4.83
CA LEU A 62 20.82 18.86 -3.79
C LEU A 62 19.35 18.50 -4.03
N GLY A 63 18.89 18.54 -5.28
CA GLY A 63 17.54 18.10 -5.65
C GLY A 63 17.27 16.65 -5.29
N ILE A 64 18.23 15.76 -5.55
CA ILE A 64 18.12 14.34 -5.20
C ILE A 64 18.05 14.15 -3.68
N VAL A 65 18.91 14.83 -2.92
CA VAL A 65 18.92 14.74 -1.45
C VAL A 65 17.59 15.23 -0.87
N VAL A 66 17.09 16.37 -1.34
CA VAL A 66 15.81 16.93 -0.91
C VAL A 66 14.65 16.01 -1.30
N PHE A 67 14.66 15.46 -2.52
CA PHE A 67 13.67 14.48 -2.95
C PHE A 67 13.64 13.27 -2.03
N ILE A 68 14.79 12.65 -1.76
CA ILE A 68 14.87 11.48 -0.87
C ILE A 68 14.35 11.84 0.53
N ALA A 69 14.79 12.97 1.10
CA ALA A 69 14.39 13.38 2.43
C ALA A 69 12.87 13.61 2.54
N ILE A 70 12.29 14.36 1.60
CA ILE A 70 10.86 14.67 1.60
C ILE A 70 10.03 13.42 1.30
N HIS A 71 10.42 12.65 0.28
CA HIS A 71 9.69 11.46 -0.14
C HIS A 71 9.67 10.40 0.99
N SER A 72 10.83 10.08 1.58
CA SER A 72 10.88 9.16 2.71
C SER A 72 10.12 9.69 3.92
N SER A 73 10.21 10.99 4.22
CA SER A 73 9.45 11.59 5.34
C SER A 73 7.94 11.52 5.11
N ALA A 74 7.48 11.76 3.88
CA ALA A 74 6.07 11.64 3.52
C ALA A 74 5.56 10.20 3.72
N ASP A 75 6.35 9.20 3.31
CA ASP A 75 6.02 7.79 3.54
C ASP A 75 5.96 7.46 5.04
N PHE A 76 6.96 7.88 5.82
CA PHE A 76 6.98 7.66 7.27
C PHE A 76 5.80 8.33 7.97
N LEU A 77 5.47 9.57 7.61
CA LEU A 77 4.32 10.28 8.14
C LEU A 77 3.01 9.58 7.76
N TRP A 78 2.84 9.21 6.49
CA TRP A 78 1.63 8.56 6.01
C TRP A 78 1.39 7.21 6.68
N TYR A 79 2.39 6.31 6.64
CA TYR A 79 2.27 5.00 7.25
C TYR A 79 2.20 5.08 8.78
N GLY A 80 2.91 6.03 9.39
CA GLY A 80 2.84 6.29 10.83
C GLY A 80 1.45 6.74 11.27
N LEU A 81 0.84 7.68 10.54
CA LEU A 81 -0.52 8.16 10.80
C LEU A 81 -1.55 7.04 10.61
N LEU A 82 -1.44 6.24 9.54
CA LEU A 82 -2.32 5.10 9.32
C LEU A 82 -2.17 4.03 10.42
N GLY A 83 -0.94 3.72 10.81
CA GLY A 83 -0.63 2.77 11.88
C GLY A 83 -1.16 3.24 13.22
N TYR A 84 -0.92 4.50 13.58
CA TYR A 84 -1.43 5.12 14.80
C TYR A 84 -2.96 5.19 14.81
N GLY A 85 -3.58 5.63 13.71
CA GLY A 85 -5.03 5.71 13.57
C GLY A 85 -5.72 4.36 13.68
N THR A 86 -5.14 3.33 13.06
CA THR A 86 -5.62 1.94 13.16
C THR A 86 -5.45 1.41 14.58
N HIS A 87 -4.29 1.65 15.21
CA HIS A 87 -4.03 1.22 16.58
C HIS A 87 -5.01 1.88 17.57
N ARG A 88 -5.21 3.20 17.46
CA ARG A 88 -6.12 3.96 18.32
C ARG A 88 -7.58 3.52 18.14
N SER A 89 -7.98 3.26 16.91
CA SER A 89 -9.35 2.90 16.56
C SER A 89 -9.66 1.40 16.73
N ARG A 90 -8.65 0.57 17.03
CA ARG A 90 -8.79 -0.89 17.18
C ARG A 90 -9.93 -1.32 18.10
N HIS A 91 -10.26 -0.54 19.14
CA HIS A 91 -11.37 -0.84 20.05
C HIS A 91 -12.77 -0.69 19.41
N ARG A 92 -12.90 0.11 18.34
CA ARG A 92 -14.15 0.31 17.57
C ARG A 92 -14.31 -0.69 16.41
N PHE A 93 -13.25 -1.45 16.11
CA PHE A 93 -13.15 -2.25 14.90
C PHE A 93 -13.88 -3.60 15.06
N THR A 94 -15.20 -3.55 14.91
CA THR A 94 -16.04 -4.76 14.90
C THR A 94 -15.79 -5.61 13.64
N PRO A 95 -16.11 -6.92 13.67
CA PRO A 95 -16.00 -7.78 12.49
C PRO A 95 -16.79 -7.27 11.27
N ARG A 96 -17.96 -6.68 11.51
CA ARG A 96 -18.79 -6.07 10.44
C ARG A 96 -18.10 -4.88 9.80
N PHE A 97 -17.49 -4.00 10.60
CA PHE A 97 -16.79 -2.83 10.10
C PHE A 97 -15.61 -3.22 9.19
N HIS A 98 -14.78 -4.17 9.61
CA HIS A 98 -13.68 -4.67 8.77
C HIS A 98 -14.18 -5.29 7.46
N GLN A 99 -15.22 -6.13 7.51
CA GLN A 99 -15.80 -6.73 6.30
C GLN A 99 -16.26 -5.68 5.31
N THR A 100 -16.95 -4.65 5.78
CA THR A 100 -17.40 -3.54 4.94
C THR A 100 -16.21 -2.76 4.40
N LEU A 101 -15.21 -2.45 5.22
CA LEU A 101 -14.00 -1.74 4.79
C LEU A 101 -13.26 -2.51 3.67
N PHE A 102 -12.98 -3.80 3.87
CA PHE A 102 -12.33 -4.64 2.86
C PHE A 102 -13.18 -4.78 1.60
N ALA A 103 -14.52 -4.82 1.71
CA ALA A 103 -15.39 -4.85 0.56
C ALA A 103 -15.32 -3.55 -0.25
N VAL A 104 -15.37 -2.38 0.41
CA VAL A 104 -15.24 -1.08 -0.24
C VAL A 104 -13.89 -0.96 -0.96
N LEU A 105 -12.79 -1.33 -0.29
CA LEU A 105 -11.46 -1.32 -0.90
C LEU A 105 -11.36 -2.24 -2.11
N ALA A 106 -11.93 -3.45 -2.03
CA ALA A 106 -11.99 -4.38 -3.14
C ALA A 106 -12.74 -3.79 -4.35
N PHE A 107 -13.91 -3.17 -4.12
CA PHE A 107 -14.66 -2.52 -5.18
C PHE A 107 -13.92 -1.32 -5.79
N SER A 108 -13.25 -0.51 -4.97
CA SER A 108 -12.41 0.58 -5.47
C SER A 108 -11.28 0.08 -6.36
N LEU A 109 -10.58 -1.00 -5.96
CA LEU A 109 -9.55 -1.67 -6.76
C LEU A 109 -10.10 -2.15 -8.11
N MET A 110 -11.27 -2.79 -8.11
CA MET A 110 -11.92 -3.25 -9.35
C MET A 110 -12.34 -2.07 -10.23
N GLY A 111 -12.90 -1.00 -9.63
CA GLY A 111 -13.28 0.22 -10.32
C GLY A 111 -12.11 0.91 -11.01
N PHE A 112 -10.98 1.10 -10.31
CA PHE A 112 -9.76 1.63 -10.94
C PHE A 112 -9.24 0.72 -12.05
N GLY A 113 -9.28 -0.59 -11.85
CA GLY A 113 -8.90 -1.55 -12.89
C GLY A 113 -9.76 -1.44 -14.16
N LEU A 114 -11.07 -1.28 -14.01
CA LEU A 114 -11.99 -1.06 -15.13
C LEU A 114 -11.71 0.28 -15.82
N LEU A 115 -11.50 1.35 -15.05
CA LEU A 115 -11.18 2.67 -15.61
C LEU A 115 -9.90 2.65 -16.45
N PHE A 116 -8.87 1.90 -16.02
CA PHE A 116 -7.65 1.74 -16.80
C PHE A 116 -7.86 0.97 -18.11
N ILE A 117 -8.73 -0.05 -18.11
CA ILE A 117 -9.08 -0.76 -19.35
C ILE A 117 -9.83 0.16 -20.32
N ILE A 118 -10.81 0.91 -19.81
CA ILE A 118 -11.58 1.86 -20.62
C ILE A 118 -10.64 2.91 -21.22
N ARG A 119 -9.78 3.52 -20.41
CA ARG A 119 -8.78 4.51 -20.86
C ARG A 119 -7.71 3.95 -21.81
N ALA A 120 -7.55 2.64 -21.89
CA ALA A 120 -6.63 2.02 -22.83
C ALA A 120 -7.30 1.68 -24.18
N LEU A 121 -8.64 1.59 -24.22
CA LEU A 121 -9.42 1.26 -25.42
C LEU A 121 -9.99 2.49 -26.14
N LEU A 122 -10.27 3.56 -25.39
CA LEU A 122 -10.70 4.88 -25.87
C LEU A 122 -9.50 5.82 -25.99
#